data_AF-A0A7L0S2A9-F1
#
_entry.id   AF-A0A7L0S2A9-F1
#
_cell.length_a   1.000
_cell.length_b   1.000
_cell.length_c   1.000
_cell.angle_alpha   90.00
_cell.angle_beta   90.00
_cell.angle_gamma   90.00
#
_symmetry.space_group_name_H-M   'P 1'
#
loop_
_entity.id
_entity.type
_entity.pdbx_description
1 polymer ?
#
loop_
_entity_poly.entity_id
_entity_poly.type
_entity_poly.pdbx_seq_one_letter_code
_entity_poly.pdbx_strand_id
1 'polypeptide(L)'
;LPPKKSSPHPSSAERCLLLSSQIYPIHLPRETRTRRALLICNIEFEHLRRRNGAEVDVDGMTKLLEGLGYVVEPHCNLTSQEMAAVMKDFANHKDHWTSDSTFLVFMSHGVRAGLCGTKSRDKTTDILSLDTIYNKFNNKHCQALLGKPKVVIIQSCRGGNIGSVLVRDSAEPALPAPSSAHTIPEGLENDAICEVHLESDFATLHSSTPDTVSWRSPVTGCVFIQRLIEQFRNHAYNSNLQEIFRKVQYSFGNFPQQLPAQERTTMLRKFYLFPGH
;
A
#
# COMPACT_ATOMS: atom_id res chain seq x y z
N LEU A 1 7.83 -13.87 -54.59
CA LEU A 1 7.50 -13.65 -53.16
C LEU A 1 5.98 -13.63 -53.02
N PRO A 2 5.36 -14.49 -52.19
CA PRO A 2 3.93 -14.38 -51.89
C PRO A 2 3.65 -13.13 -51.04
N PRO A 3 2.46 -12.52 -51.13
CA PRO A 3 2.10 -11.38 -50.29
C PRO A 3 2.02 -11.81 -48.82
N LYS A 4 2.54 -10.96 -47.91
CA LYS A 4 2.29 -11.13 -46.47
C LYS A 4 0.79 -11.03 -46.22
N LYS A 5 0.17 -12.12 -45.75
CA LYS A 5 -1.17 -12.04 -45.16
C LYS A 5 -1.10 -11.07 -43.97
N SER A 6 -1.89 -10.01 -44.00
CA SER A 6 -2.14 -9.20 -42.81
C SER A 6 -2.82 -10.08 -41.76
N SER A 7 -2.37 -9.98 -40.51
CA SER A 7 -3.11 -10.55 -39.39
C SER A 7 -4.47 -9.83 -39.28
N PRO A 8 -5.59 -10.55 -39.08
CA PRO A 8 -6.87 -9.89 -38.88
C PRO A 8 -6.82 -9.06 -37.59
N HIS A 9 -7.27 -7.80 -37.66
CA HIS A 9 -7.49 -7.03 -36.43
C HIS A 9 -8.64 -7.68 -35.64
N PRO A 10 -8.49 -7.89 -34.31
CA PRO A 10 -9.52 -8.53 -33.50
C PRO A 10 -10.85 -7.76 -33.56
N SER A 11 -11.97 -8.46 -33.49
CA SER A 11 -13.31 -7.88 -33.48
C SER A 11 -13.54 -6.95 -32.27
N SER A 12 -14.69 -6.28 -32.25
CA SER A 12 -15.08 -5.46 -31.09
C SER A 12 -15.26 -6.32 -29.83
N ALA A 13 -15.87 -7.51 -29.97
CA ALA A 13 -16.09 -8.43 -28.86
C ALA A 13 -14.78 -8.99 -28.30
N GLU A 14 -13.87 -9.43 -29.17
CA GLU A 14 -12.52 -9.88 -28.77
C GLU A 14 -11.73 -8.76 -28.10
N ARG A 15 -11.83 -7.50 -28.59
CA ARG A 15 -11.23 -6.34 -27.91
C ARG A 15 -11.84 -6.09 -26.54
N CYS A 16 -13.15 -6.24 -26.35
CA CYS A 16 -13.77 -6.15 -25.02
C CYS A 16 -13.27 -7.25 -24.08
N LEU A 17 -13.13 -8.49 -24.55
CA LEU A 17 -12.60 -9.61 -23.75
C LEU A 17 -11.10 -9.44 -23.43
N LEU A 18 -10.31 -8.91 -24.36
CA LEU A 18 -8.89 -8.56 -24.16
C LEU A 18 -8.69 -7.32 -23.27
N LEU A 19 -9.73 -6.49 -23.09
CA LEU A 19 -9.72 -5.37 -22.16
C LEU A 19 -10.19 -5.78 -20.75
N SER A 20 -11.19 -6.67 -20.64
CA SER A 20 -11.64 -7.20 -19.34
C SER A 20 -10.61 -8.13 -18.70
N SER A 21 -9.87 -8.91 -19.49
CA SER A 21 -8.75 -9.73 -18.98
C SER A 21 -7.60 -8.89 -18.39
N GLN A 22 -7.45 -7.64 -18.83
CA GLN A 22 -6.50 -6.66 -18.28
C GLN A 22 -7.01 -5.94 -17.02
N ILE A 23 -8.19 -6.28 -16.50
CA ILE A 23 -8.81 -5.64 -15.33
C ILE A 23 -8.98 -6.68 -14.22
N TYR A 24 -8.80 -6.27 -12.95
CA TYR A 24 -9.13 -7.13 -11.81
C TYR A 24 -10.65 -7.27 -11.69
N PRO A 25 -11.20 -8.49 -11.61
CA PRO A 25 -12.65 -8.68 -11.48
C PRO A 25 -13.13 -8.14 -10.14
N ILE A 26 -14.24 -7.39 -10.15
CA ILE A 26 -14.97 -7.03 -8.93
C ILE A 26 -15.91 -8.16 -8.52
N HIS A 27 -16.14 -8.32 -7.21
CA HIS A 27 -17.11 -9.28 -6.72
C HIS A 27 -18.52 -8.69 -6.86
N LEU A 28 -19.42 -9.48 -7.43
CA LEU A 28 -20.81 -9.12 -7.74
C LEU A 28 -21.74 -10.27 -7.31
N PRO A 29 -22.98 -9.98 -6.86
CA PRO A 29 -23.56 -8.64 -6.69
C PRO A 29 -22.89 -7.84 -5.56
N ARG A 30 -23.09 -6.51 -5.54
CA ARG A 30 -22.41 -5.62 -4.58
C ARG A 30 -22.79 -5.96 -3.14
N GLU A 31 -24.01 -6.42 -2.95
CA GLU A 31 -24.65 -6.73 -1.68
C GLU A 31 -24.02 -7.94 -0.97
N THR A 32 -23.35 -8.84 -1.69
CA THR A 32 -22.61 -9.98 -1.12
C THR A 32 -21.10 -9.71 -0.98
N ARG A 33 -20.61 -8.55 -1.46
CA ARG A 33 -19.17 -8.23 -1.46
C ARG A 33 -18.73 -7.67 -0.10
N THR A 34 -17.93 -8.44 0.63
CA THR A 34 -17.43 -8.08 1.96
C THR A 34 -16.01 -7.48 1.91
N ARG A 35 -15.87 -6.35 1.20
CA ARG A 35 -14.61 -5.58 1.16
C ARG A 35 -14.19 -5.11 2.56
N ARG A 36 -12.93 -5.32 2.93
CA ARG A 36 -12.33 -4.87 4.19
C ARG A 36 -11.03 -4.12 3.99
N ALA A 37 -10.72 -3.18 4.88
CA ALA A 37 -9.47 -2.43 4.90
C ALA A 37 -8.93 -2.29 6.33
N LEU A 38 -7.62 -2.46 6.49
CA LEU A 38 -6.93 -2.29 7.77
C LEU A 38 -6.29 -0.91 7.83
N LEU A 39 -6.45 -0.19 8.95
CA LEU A 39 -5.81 1.10 9.20
C LEU A 39 -5.11 1.09 10.55
N ILE A 40 -3.78 1.13 10.56
CA ILE A 40 -2.98 1.22 11.78
C ILE A 40 -2.32 2.60 11.88
N CYS A 41 -2.61 3.33 12.97
CA CYS A 41 -2.07 4.68 13.19
C CYS A 41 -1.49 4.86 14.60
N ASN A 42 -0.18 5.05 14.71
CA ASN A 42 0.46 5.37 15.99
C ASN A 42 0.53 6.89 16.15
N ILE A 43 -0.15 7.40 17.17
CA ILE A 43 -0.33 8.84 17.44
C ILE A 43 0.48 9.24 18.67
N GLU A 44 0.30 8.53 19.77
CA GLU A 44 1.07 8.67 21.01
C GLU A 44 2.23 7.67 21.04
N PHE A 45 3.34 8.05 21.68
CA PHE A 45 4.53 7.22 21.84
C PHE A 45 5.12 7.46 23.24
N GLU A 46 5.74 6.45 23.84
CA GLU A 46 6.36 6.55 25.17
C GLU A 46 7.63 7.45 25.15
N HIS A 47 8.28 7.60 23.98
CA HIS A 47 9.57 8.30 23.83
C HIS A 47 9.73 9.17 22.58
N LEU A 48 8.91 8.97 21.55
CA LEU A 48 8.93 9.79 20.33
C LEU A 48 7.91 10.93 20.45
N ARG A 49 8.05 11.99 19.66
CA ARG A 49 7.08 13.11 19.68
C ARG A 49 5.70 12.64 19.23
N ARG A 50 4.65 13.11 19.93
CA ARG A 50 3.24 12.95 19.55
C ARG A 50 3.00 13.35 18.09
N ARG A 51 2.35 12.47 17.33
CA ARG A 51 1.98 12.68 15.92
C ARG A 51 0.68 13.47 15.83
N ASN A 52 0.69 14.72 16.30
CA ASN A 52 -0.42 15.69 16.21
C ASN A 52 -1.08 15.73 14.82
N GLY A 53 -2.41 15.74 14.75
CA GLY A 53 -3.17 15.78 13.50
C GLY A 53 -3.29 14.43 12.79
N ALA A 54 -2.74 13.35 13.35
CA ALA A 54 -2.96 11.99 12.85
C ALA A 54 -4.42 11.56 12.95
N GLU A 55 -5.16 12.13 13.89
CA GLU A 55 -6.59 11.94 14.09
C GLU A 55 -7.39 12.36 12.83
N VAL A 56 -6.98 13.46 12.19
CA VAL A 56 -7.55 13.95 10.93
C VAL A 56 -7.18 13.03 9.76
N ASP A 57 -5.95 12.52 9.74
CA ASP A 57 -5.51 11.54 8.73
C ASP A 57 -6.29 10.21 8.85
N VAL A 58 -6.59 9.75 10.07
CA VAL A 58 -7.41 8.56 10.36
C VAL A 58 -8.85 8.77 9.88
N ASP A 59 -9.51 9.84 10.35
CA ASP A 59 -10.90 10.17 9.99
C ASP A 59 -11.07 10.31 8.46
N GLY A 60 -10.14 11.03 7.82
CA GLY A 60 -10.15 11.25 6.38
C GLY A 60 -9.98 9.97 5.56
N MET A 61 -9.09 9.05 5.99
CA MET A 61 -8.88 7.76 5.32
C MET A 61 -10.01 6.77 5.57
N THR A 62 -10.57 6.72 6.78
CA THR A 62 -11.73 5.89 7.10
C THR A 62 -12.91 6.27 6.20
N LYS A 63 -13.30 7.56 6.20
CA LYS A 63 -14.38 8.08 5.34
C LYS A 63 -14.13 7.88 3.85
N LEU A 64 -12.87 7.91 3.40
CA LEU A 64 -12.52 7.60 2.01
C LEU A 64 -12.81 6.12 1.68
N LEU A 65 -12.32 5.21 2.51
CA LEU A 65 -12.40 3.77 2.26
C LEU A 65 -13.84 3.25 2.44
N GLU A 66 -14.59 3.76 3.41
CA GLU A 66 -16.04 3.52 3.54
C GLU A 66 -16.79 3.99 2.29
N GLY A 67 -16.48 5.18 1.76
CA GLY A 67 -17.03 5.70 0.51
C GLY A 67 -16.67 4.89 -0.74
N LEU A 68 -15.59 4.09 -0.68
CA LEU A 68 -15.20 3.12 -1.72
C LEU A 68 -15.75 1.70 -1.46
N GLY A 69 -16.58 1.56 -0.43
CA GLY A 69 -17.30 0.33 -0.08
C GLY A 69 -16.49 -0.68 0.74
N TYR A 70 -15.51 -0.25 1.52
CA TYR A 70 -14.76 -1.11 2.46
C TYR A 70 -15.25 -0.92 3.90
N VAL A 71 -15.39 -2.00 4.65
CA VAL A 71 -15.43 -1.96 6.12
C VAL A 71 -14.01 -1.69 6.61
N VAL A 72 -13.83 -0.61 7.37
CA VAL A 72 -12.51 -0.20 7.87
C VAL A 72 -12.30 -0.67 9.30
N GLU A 73 -11.13 -1.24 9.57
CA GLU A 73 -10.69 -1.66 10.90
C GLU A 73 -9.56 -0.73 11.39
N PRO A 74 -9.89 0.36 12.13
CA PRO A 74 -8.92 1.30 12.64
C PRO A 74 -8.34 0.85 13.99
N HIS A 75 -7.02 0.69 14.06
CA HIS A 75 -6.28 0.44 15.29
C HIS A 75 -5.30 1.58 15.54
N CYS A 76 -5.20 2.04 16.79
CA CYS A 76 -4.31 3.12 17.18
C CYS A 76 -3.33 2.71 18.28
N ASN A 77 -2.15 3.33 18.28
CA ASN A 77 -1.15 3.26 19.35
C ASN A 77 -0.68 1.82 19.70
N LEU A 78 -0.27 1.05 18.69
CA LEU A 78 0.24 -0.32 18.82
C LEU A 78 1.78 -0.40 18.84
N THR A 79 2.33 -1.32 19.63
CA THR A 79 3.73 -1.80 19.47
C THR A 79 3.90 -2.57 18.15
N SER A 80 5.13 -2.77 17.70
CA SER A 80 5.46 -3.58 16.53
C SER A 80 4.93 -5.02 16.61
N GLN A 81 4.94 -5.61 17.81
CA GLN A 81 4.37 -6.94 18.07
C GLN A 81 2.84 -6.95 17.92
N GLU A 82 2.15 -5.95 18.46
CA GLU A 82 0.69 -5.82 18.33
C GLU A 82 0.27 -5.50 16.89
N MET A 83 1.04 -4.68 16.16
CA MET A 83 0.83 -4.47 14.72
C MET A 83 0.98 -5.78 13.94
N ALA A 84 1.96 -6.60 14.26
CA ALA A 84 2.17 -7.90 13.63
C ALA A 84 1.07 -8.93 13.96
N ALA A 85 0.47 -8.85 15.16
CA ALA A 85 -0.70 -9.64 15.56
C ALA A 85 -1.96 -9.20 14.79
N VAL A 86 -2.29 -7.91 14.84
CA VAL A 86 -3.46 -7.33 14.12
C VAL A 86 -3.38 -7.61 12.62
N MET A 87 -2.22 -7.46 11.98
CA MET A 87 -2.06 -7.83 10.57
C MET A 87 -2.27 -9.32 10.31
N LYS A 88 -1.85 -10.20 11.22
CA LYS A 88 -2.06 -11.65 11.09
C LYS A 88 -3.55 -11.98 11.21
N ASP A 89 -4.25 -11.41 12.17
CA ASP A 89 -5.65 -11.73 12.43
C ASP A 89 -6.55 -11.17 11.30
N PHE A 90 -6.28 -9.95 10.84
CA PHE A 90 -6.91 -9.36 9.64
C PHE A 90 -6.64 -10.20 8.38
N ALA A 91 -5.41 -10.66 8.14
CA ALA A 91 -5.08 -11.54 7.00
C ALA A 91 -5.82 -12.89 7.01
N ASN A 92 -6.31 -13.34 8.17
CA ASN A 92 -7.13 -14.55 8.32
C ASN A 92 -8.64 -14.25 8.30
N HIS A 93 -9.07 -13.01 8.10
CA HIS A 93 -10.48 -12.63 8.19
C HIS A 93 -11.30 -13.25 7.04
N LYS A 94 -12.32 -14.05 7.39
CA LYS A 94 -13.16 -14.83 6.44
C LYS A 94 -13.72 -14.00 5.27
N ASP A 95 -14.11 -12.76 5.54
CA ASP A 95 -14.65 -11.81 4.56
C ASP A 95 -13.72 -11.53 3.37
N HIS A 96 -12.41 -11.82 3.48
CA HIS A 96 -11.50 -11.75 2.33
C HIS A 96 -11.89 -12.73 1.20
N TRP A 97 -12.52 -13.87 1.49
CA TRP A 97 -12.98 -14.82 0.47
C TRP A 97 -14.05 -14.18 -0.44
N THR A 98 -15.02 -13.49 0.14
CA THR A 98 -16.10 -12.72 -0.53
C THR A 98 -15.75 -11.25 -0.79
N SER A 99 -14.49 -10.85 -0.61
CA SER A 99 -13.94 -9.60 -1.14
C SER A 99 -13.32 -9.80 -2.52
N ASP A 100 -13.15 -8.72 -3.27
CA ASP A 100 -12.32 -8.65 -4.48
C ASP A 100 -10.94 -8.01 -4.26
N SER A 101 -10.71 -7.36 -3.12
CA SER A 101 -9.54 -6.49 -2.87
C SER A 101 -9.35 -6.14 -1.39
N THR A 102 -8.25 -5.48 -1.02
CA THR A 102 -8.02 -4.89 0.31
C THR A 102 -7.19 -3.61 0.24
N PHE A 103 -7.33 -2.76 1.26
CA PHE A 103 -6.44 -1.64 1.56
C PHE A 103 -5.78 -1.84 2.93
N LEU A 104 -4.48 -1.59 3.00
CA LEU A 104 -3.66 -1.71 4.21
C LEU A 104 -2.94 -0.37 4.42
N VAL A 105 -3.39 0.41 5.40
CA VAL A 105 -2.93 1.78 5.65
C VAL A 105 -2.11 1.82 6.93
N PHE A 106 -0.86 2.24 6.86
CA PHE A 106 0.07 2.30 7.99
C PHE A 106 0.59 3.73 8.19
N MET A 107 0.39 4.29 9.37
CA MET A 107 0.67 5.69 9.66
C MET A 107 1.42 5.84 11.00
N SER A 108 2.74 5.89 10.96
CA SER A 108 3.58 6.02 12.17
C SER A 108 4.76 6.98 11.96
N HIS A 109 5.65 7.07 12.95
CA HIS A 109 7.06 7.41 12.71
C HIS A 109 7.72 6.27 11.93
N GLY A 110 8.82 6.57 11.25
CA GLY A 110 9.53 5.58 10.44
C GLY A 110 11.02 5.84 10.37
N VAL A 111 11.76 4.74 10.35
CA VAL A 111 13.21 4.65 10.26
C VAL A 111 13.57 3.75 9.08
N ARG A 112 14.84 3.68 8.69
CA ARG A 112 15.30 2.87 7.54
C ARG A 112 14.93 1.38 7.66
N ALA A 113 14.79 0.86 8.89
CA ALA A 113 14.39 -0.51 9.18
C ALA A 113 12.86 -0.76 9.15
N GLY A 114 12.01 0.27 9.15
CA GLY A 114 10.56 0.12 9.11
C GLY A 114 9.77 1.12 9.97
N LEU A 115 8.59 0.69 10.41
CA LEU A 115 7.60 1.49 11.14
C LEU A 115 7.83 1.41 12.65
N CYS A 116 7.78 2.55 13.34
CA CYS A 116 7.91 2.59 14.80
C CYS A 116 6.62 2.11 15.49
N GLY A 117 6.75 1.21 16.46
CA GLY A 117 5.72 0.97 17.48
C GLY A 117 5.71 2.07 18.54
N THR A 118 4.77 1.99 19.49
CA THR A 118 4.62 3.00 20.55
C THR A 118 5.76 3.04 21.56
N LYS A 119 6.55 1.97 21.68
CA LYS A 119 7.68 1.86 22.63
C LYS A 119 9.04 2.10 21.95
N SER A 120 9.07 2.53 20.69
CA SER A 120 10.31 2.85 19.99
C SER A 120 11.08 3.96 20.71
N ARG A 121 12.34 3.67 21.09
CA ARG A 121 13.29 4.58 21.73
C ARG A 121 14.35 5.13 20.78
N ASP A 122 14.63 4.40 19.71
CA ASP A 122 15.79 4.55 18.84
C ASP A 122 15.50 3.94 17.44
N LYS A 123 16.52 3.77 16.60
CA LYS A 123 16.38 3.28 15.21
C LYS A 123 16.17 1.76 15.09
N THR A 124 16.17 1.02 16.20
CA THR A 124 16.11 -0.46 16.27
C THR A 124 15.04 -1.01 17.22
N THR A 125 14.68 -0.28 18.28
CA THR A 125 13.72 -0.73 19.30
C THR A 125 12.28 -0.61 18.82
N ASP A 126 11.49 -1.68 19.00
CA ASP A 126 10.06 -1.75 18.67
C ASP A 126 9.74 -1.39 17.20
N ILE A 127 10.58 -1.83 16.25
CA ILE A 127 10.40 -1.54 14.82
C ILE A 127 9.74 -2.71 14.07
N LEU A 128 8.63 -2.44 13.40
CA LEU A 128 7.99 -3.35 12.47
C LEU A 128 8.66 -3.22 11.08
N SER A 129 9.42 -4.23 10.67
CA SER A 129 9.94 -4.32 9.30
C SER A 129 8.79 -4.37 8.28
N LEU A 130 8.94 -3.62 7.18
CA LEU A 130 7.97 -3.56 6.10
C LEU A 130 7.77 -4.92 5.42
N ASP A 131 8.80 -5.77 5.38
CA ASP A 131 8.70 -7.15 4.87
C ASP A 131 7.67 -7.98 5.62
N THR A 132 7.36 -7.64 6.88
CA THR A 132 6.31 -8.29 7.66
C THR A 132 4.93 -8.10 7.02
N ILE A 133 4.67 -6.94 6.43
CA ILE A 133 3.41 -6.63 5.74
C ILE A 133 3.26 -7.57 4.54
N TYR A 134 4.21 -7.52 3.60
CA TYR A 134 4.18 -8.33 2.39
C TYR A 134 4.14 -9.83 2.73
N ASN A 135 4.98 -10.28 3.67
CA ASN A 135 4.99 -11.67 4.13
C ASN A 135 3.64 -12.11 4.72
N LYS A 136 2.91 -11.27 5.46
CA LYS A 136 1.59 -11.62 6.03
C LYS A 136 0.49 -11.69 4.97
N PHE A 137 0.56 -10.85 3.93
CA PHE A 137 -0.46 -10.73 2.90
C PHE A 137 -0.10 -11.43 1.57
N ASN A 138 0.99 -12.18 1.51
CA ASN A 138 1.40 -12.92 0.33
C ASN A 138 0.52 -14.16 0.07
N ASN A 139 0.66 -14.77 -1.11
CA ASN A 139 -0.24 -15.83 -1.57
C ASN A 139 -0.12 -17.13 -0.73
N LYS A 140 0.96 -17.28 0.05
CA LYS A 140 1.13 -18.39 1.00
C LYS A 140 0.37 -18.17 2.31
N HIS A 141 0.39 -16.95 2.86
CA HIS A 141 -0.16 -16.67 4.19
C HIS A 141 -1.56 -16.03 4.18
N CYS A 142 -2.02 -15.48 3.05
CA CYS A 142 -3.35 -14.91 2.88
C CYS A 142 -4.02 -15.42 1.59
N GLN A 143 -4.31 -16.72 1.53
CA GLN A 143 -4.91 -17.38 0.35
C GLN A 143 -6.24 -16.74 -0.10
N ALA A 144 -7.02 -16.18 0.83
CA ALA A 144 -8.26 -15.48 0.54
C ALA A 144 -8.08 -14.21 -0.33
N LEU A 145 -6.85 -13.68 -0.42
CA LEU A 145 -6.45 -12.54 -1.26
C LEU A 145 -5.50 -12.93 -2.41
N LEU A 146 -5.41 -14.22 -2.75
CA LEU A 146 -4.67 -14.70 -3.93
C LEU A 146 -5.34 -14.17 -5.21
N GLY A 147 -4.55 -13.54 -6.09
CA GLY A 147 -5.05 -12.93 -7.33
C GLY A 147 -5.88 -11.64 -7.14
N LYS A 148 -5.96 -11.11 -5.91
CA LYS A 148 -6.75 -9.93 -5.53
C LYS A 148 -5.84 -8.74 -5.21
N PRO A 149 -6.17 -7.49 -5.61
CA PRO A 149 -5.39 -6.30 -5.28
C PRO A 149 -5.20 -6.09 -3.79
N LYS A 150 -3.94 -5.89 -3.40
CA LYS A 150 -3.46 -5.61 -2.04
C LYS A 150 -2.80 -4.24 -2.03
N VAL A 151 -3.61 -3.21 -1.78
CA VAL A 151 -3.15 -1.81 -1.84
C VAL A 151 -2.53 -1.41 -0.51
N VAL A 152 -1.29 -0.94 -0.52
CA VAL A 152 -0.54 -0.62 0.71
C VAL A 152 -0.19 0.86 0.72
N ILE A 153 -0.64 1.59 1.74
CA ILE A 153 -0.41 3.04 1.89
C ILE A 153 0.45 3.25 3.14
N ILE A 154 1.66 3.78 2.99
CA ILE A 154 2.62 3.93 4.09
C ILE A 154 2.97 5.41 4.30
N GLN A 155 2.44 5.99 5.37
CA GLN A 155 2.73 7.35 5.83
C GLN A 155 3.75 7.33 6.96
N SER A 156 5.04 7.32 6.61
CA SER A 156 6.16 7.38 7.54
C SER A 156 7.38 8.09 6.93
N CYS A 157 8.28 8.60 7.78
CA CYS A 157 9.62 8.99 7.34
C CYS A 157 10.43 7.74 6.96
N ARG A 158 11.52 7.92 6.20
CA ARG A 158 12.32 6.79 5.64
C ARG A 158 13.82 6.90 5.90
N GLY A 159 14.21 7.52 7.02
CA GLY A 159 15.61 7.58 7.49
C GLY A 159 16.42 8.81 7.04
N GLY A 160 15.79 9.85 6.51
CA GLY A 160 16.45 10.96 5.82
C GLY A 160 17.18 12.01 6.67
N ASN A 161 18.18 12.63 6.04
CA ASN A 161 18.79 13.88 6.49
C ASN A 161 18.02 15.11 5.95
N ILE A 162 17.95 16.18 6.73
CA ILE A 162 17.04 17.31 6.44
C ILE A 162 17.69 18.32 5.46
N GLY A 163 17.08 18.47 4.28
CA GLY A 163 17.35 19.59 3.37
C GLY A 163 16.63 20.87 3.82
N SER A 164 17.36 21.78 4.45
CA SER A 164 16.95 23.11 4.96
C SER A 164 16.08 23.15 6.24
N VAL A 165 16.22 24.25 6.99
CA VAL A 165 15.81 24.48 8.39
C VAL A 165 14.36 25.01 8.42
N LEU A 166 13.45 24.64 9.34
CA LEU A 166 13.52 24.72 10.81
C LEU A 166 12.69 23.62 11.53
N VAL A 167 13.03 23.38 12.81
CA VAL A 167 12.51 22.34 13.73
C VAL A 167 13.02 20.94 13.40
N ARG A 168 13.52 20.22 14.42
CA ARG A 168 14.45 19.09 14.27
C ARG A 168 13.96 17.87 15.07
N ASP A 169 14.12 16.68 14.48
CA ASP A 169 14.11 15.34 15.11
C ASP A 169 15.01 14.40 14.29
N SER A 170 16.33 14.48 14.47
CA SER A 170 17.28 13.46 13.98
C SER A 170 18.64 13.53 14.69
N ALA A 171 19.29 12.37 14.79
CA ALA A 171 20.67 12.19 15.23
C ALA A 171 21.36 11.17 14.31
N GLU A 172 22.64 11.40 13.99
CA GLU A 172 23.37 10.86 12.83
C GLU A 172 24.89 10.90 13.08
N PRO A 173 25.74 10.15 12.32
CA PRO A 173 25.45 9.23 11.20
C PRO A 173 25.76 7.76 11.62
N ALA A 174 26.46 6.81 10.95
CA ALA A 174 27.12 6.73 9.63
C ALA A 174 27.42 5.26 9.18
N LEU A 175 27.48 5.03 7.85
CA LEU A 175 28.18 3.92 7.15
C LEU A 175 27.68 2.46 7.44
N PRO A 176 28.16 1.39 6.74
CA PRO A 176 27.35 0.81 5.66
C PRO A 176 27.13 -0.72 5.73
N ALA A 177 26.37 -1.28 4.79
CA ALA A 177 26.01 -2.71 4.73
C ALA A 177 26.65 -3.47 3.54
N PRO A 178 26.91 -4.79 3.66
CA PRO A 178 27.29 -5.67 2.55
C PRO A 178 26.07 -6.31 1.85
N SER A 179 26.32 -6.91 0.69
CA SER A 179 25.31 -7.60 -0.16
C SER A 179 25.33 -9.13 0.03
N SER A 180 24.24 -9.80 -0.35
CA SER A 180 24.10 -11.26 -0.41
C SER A 180 23.41 -11.69 -1.71
N ALA A 181 24.07 -12.54 -2.51
CA ALA A 181 23.47 -13.19 -3.68
C ALA A 181 22.96 -14.59 -3.33
N HIS A 182 21.89 -15.04 -3.98
CA HIS A 182 21.37 -16.40 -3.84
C HIS A 182 21.18 -17.07 -5.20
N THR A 183 21.64 -18.32 -5.28
CA THR A 183 21.55 -19.18 -6.46
C THR A 183 20.22 -19.94 -6.48
N ILE A 184 19.65 -20.16 -7.66
CA ILE A 184 18.44 -20.97 -7.88
C ILE A 184 18.85 -22.42 -8.17
N PRO A 185 18.22 -23.44 -7.55
CA PRO A 185 18.22 -24.82 -8.03
C PRO A 185 17.07 -25.05 -9.02
N GLU A 186 17.31 -25.84 -10.07
CA GLU A 186 16.29 -26.20 -11.07
C GLU A 186 15.46 -27.44 -10.68
N GLY A 187 14.20 -27.45 -11.09
CA GLY A 187 13.48 -28.66 -11.51
C GLY A 187 12.78 -29.51 -10.45
N LEU A 188 11.49 -29.77 -10.66
CA LEU A 188 10.92 -31.12 -10.88
C LEU A 188 9.46 -30.99 -11.36
N GLU A 189 8.92 -32.03 -11.99
CA GLU A 189 7.63 -31.97 -12.71
C GLU A 189 6.43 -32.60 -11.97
N ASN A 190 5.24 -32.17 -12.44
CA ASN A 190 3.96 -32.88 -12.55
C ASN A 190 2.83 -32.70 -11.51
N ASP A 191 1.64 -32.75 -12.12
CA ASP A 191 0.28 -32.99 -11.62
C ASP A 191 -0.36 -32.03 -10.59
N ALA A 192 -1.25 -31.20 -11.12
CA ALA A 192 -2.27 -30.39 -10.44
C ALA A 192 -1.79 -29.29 -9.46
N ILE A 193 -0.48 -29.07 -9.31
CA ILE A 193 0.06 -27.91 -8.59
C ILE A 193 0.12 -26.71 -9.55
N CYS A 194 -0.77 -25.74 -9.39
CA CYS A 194 -0.58 -24.42 -10.00
C CYS A 194 0.52 -23.67 -9.24
N GLU A 195 1.71 -23.56 -9.83
CA GLU A 195 2.74 -22.65 -9.34
C GLU A 195 2.21 -21.21 -9.38
N VAL A 196 2.02 -20.63 -8.19
CA VAL A 196 1.71 -19.21 -8.01
C VAL A 196 2.93 -18.49 -7.50
N HIS A 197 3.16 -17.28 -8.03
CA HIS A 197 4.15 -16.36 -7.46
C HIS A 197 3.90 -16.21 -5.96
N LEU A 198 4.95 -16.30 -5.14
CA LEU A 198 4.81 -16.15 -3.69
C LEU A 198 4.14 -14.80 -3.35
N GLU A 199 4.53 -13.74 -4.06
CA GLU A 199 4.05 -12.38 -3.88
C GLU A 199 3.55 -11.81 -5.23
N SER A 200 2.27 -11.45 -5.30
CA SER A 200 1.65 -10.82 -6.48
C SER A 200 0.52 -9.86 -6.07
N ASP A 201 0.10 -9.02 -7.01
CA ASP A 201 -1.06 -8.12 -6.89
C ASP A 201 -0.93 -7.07 -5.78
N PHE A 202 0.29 -6.73 -5.36
CA PHE A 202 0.55 -5.61 -4.45
C PHE A 202 0.71 -4.29 -5.21
N ALA A 203 0.26 -3.19 -4.59
CA ALA A 203 0.55 -1.83 -5.04
C ALA A 203 0.84 -0.94 -3.83
N THR A 204 2.12 -0.62 -3.59
CA THR A 204 2.51 0.22 -2.46
C THR A 204 2.76 1.66 -2.87
N LEU A 205 2.18 2.60 -2.13
CA LEU A 205 2.52 4.03 -2.20
C LEU A 205 3.05 4.51 -0.84
N HIS A 206 4.34 4.83 -0.80
CA HIS A 206 4.96 5.53 0.32
C HIS A 206 4.70 7.04 0.22
N SER A 207 4.50 7.68 1.37
CA SER A 207 4.33 9.12 1.49
C SER A 207 5.54 9.93 1.00
N SER A 208 6.74 9.36 1.05
CA SER A 208 7.96 9.98 0.54
C SER A 208 8.94 8.94 -0.03
N THR A 209 9.90 9.41 -0.83
CA THR A 209 11.05 8.63 -1.31
C THR A 209 11.91 8.09 -0.16
N PRO A 210 12.75 7.07 -0.40
CA PRO A 210 13.77 6.63 0.57
C PRO A 210 14.61 7.82 1.08
N ASP A 211 15.07 7.73 2.33
CA ASP A 211 15.93 8.72 2.97
C ASP A 211 15.39 10.18 2.90
N THR A 212 14.05 10.36 2.97
CA THR A 212 13.38 11.67 3.12
C THR A 212 12.32 11.70 4.24
N VAL A 213 11.75 12.88 4.49
CA VAL A 213 10.72 13.17 5.51
C VAL A 213 9.35 13.40 4.87
N SER A 214 8.28 13.25 5.66
CA SER A 214 6.90 13.52 5.23
C SER A 214 6.28 14.66 6.05
N TRP A 215 5.66 15.63 5.38
CA TRP A 215 5.24 16.90 5.99
C TRP A 215 3.79 16.91 6.46
N ARG A 216 3.52 17.72 7.49
CA ARG A 216 2.26 17.70 8.22
C ARG A 216 1.93 19.01 8.92
N SER A 217 0.65 19.34 8.91
CA SER A 217 0.04 20.36 9.76
C SER A 217 -0.50 19.70 11.05
N PRO A 218 -0.29 20.28 12.24
CA PRO A 218 -0.93 19.80 13.46
C PRO A 218 -2.45 20.03 13.48
N VAL A 219 -2.99 20.83 12.53
CA VAL A 219 -4.41 21.16 12.41
C VAL A 219 -5.11 20.38 11.30
N THR A 220 -4.45 20.16 10.15
CA THR A 220 -5.10 19.54 8.96
C THR A 220 -4.59 18.15 8.59
N GLY A 221 -3.68 17.57 9.39
CA GLY A 221 -3.08 16.27 9.10
C GLY A 221 -1.88 16.36 8.15
N CYS A 222 -1.44 15.23 7.59
CA CYS A 222 -0.28 15.19 6.69
C CYS A 222 -0.63 15.56 5.24
N VAL A 223 0.30 16.21 4.55
CA VAL A 223 0.08 16.72 3.18
C VAL A 223 -0.15 15.57 2.19
N PHE A 224 0.44 14.40 2.45
CA PHE A 224 0.25 13.20 1.66
C PHE A 224 -1.17 12.63 1.76
N ILE A 225 -1.70 12.43 2.96
CA ILE A 225 -3.04 11.85 3.14
C ILE A 225 -4.12 12.81 2.65
N GLN A 226 -3.99 14.12 2.90
CA GLN A 226 -4.88 15.15 2.32
C GLN A 226 -4.96 15.03 0.79
N ARG A 227 -3.81 15.00 0.10
CA ARG A 227 -3.74 14.87 -1.37
C ARG A 227 -4.16 13.49 -1.88
N LEU A 228 -3.84 12.42 -1.16
CA LEU A 228 -4.28 11.06 -1.48
C LEU A 228 -5.82 10.99 -1.50
N ILE A 229 -6.47 11.49 -0.45
CA ILE A 229 -7.93 11.56 -0.33
C ILE A 229 -8.54 12.40 -1.45
N GLU A 230 -7.97 13.57 -1.75
CA GLU A 230 -8.41 14.43 -2.85
C GLU A 230 -8.35 13.70 -4.20
N GLN A 231 -7.20 13.14 -4.56
CA GLN A 231 -7.04 12.49 -5.87
C GLN A 231 -7.89 11.22 -5.99
N PHE A 232 -8.11 10.46 -4.91
CA PHE A 232 -9.06 9.35 -4.94
C PHE A 232 -10.51 9.83 -5.12
N ARG A 233 -10.96 10.85 -4.38
CA ARG A 233 -12.31 11.42 -4.54
C ARG A 233 -12.56 11.93 -5.96
N ASN A 234 -11.56 12.59 -6.55
CA ASN A 234 -11.67 13.20 -7.88
C ASN A 234 -11.50 12.20 -9.04
N HIS A 235 -10.94 10.99 -8.81
CA HIS A 235 -10.53 10.10 -9.90
C HIS A 235 -10.86 8.60 -9.74
N ALA A 236 -11.33 8.12 -8.57
CA ALA A 236 -11.68 6.70 -8.38
C ALA A 236 -12.80 6.19 -9.32
N TYR A 237 -13.60 7.09 -9.89
CA TYR A 237 -14.67 6.77 -10.84
C TYR A 237 -14.22 6.67 -12.31
N ASN A 238 -13.02 7.17 -12.66
CA ASN A 238 -12.54 7.24 -14.05
C ASN A 238 -11.11 6.73 -14.28
N SER A 239 -10.32 6.57 -13.21
CA SER A 239 -8.91 6.20 -13.26
C SER A 239 -8.67 4.88 -12.52
N ASN A 240 -7.71 4.09 -13.02
CA ASN A 240 -7.21 2.94 -12.27
C ASN A 240 -6.20 3.39 -11.20
N LEU A 241 -5.96 2.54 -10.20
CA LEU A 241 -5.10 2.84 -9.05
C LEU A 241 -3.73 3.43 -9.41
N GLN A 242 -3.05 2.89 -10.43
CA GLN A 242 -1.72 3.34 -10.85
C GLN A 242 -1.74 4.77 -11.40
N GLU A 243 -2.78 5.13 -12.16
CA GLU A 243 -3.00 6.50 -12.63
C GLU A 243 -3.38 7.44 -11.46
N ILE A 244 -4.18 6.98 -10.49
CA ILE A 244 -4.49 7.78 -9.28
C ILE A 244 -3.21 8.05 -8.48
N PHE A 245 -2.37 7.03 -8.25
CA PHE A 245 -1.06 7.19 -7.62
C PHE A 245 -0.16 8.18 -8.39
N ARG A 246 -0.12 8.09 -9.74
CA ARG A 246 0.61 9.04 -10.57
C ARG A 246 0.06 10.48 -10.45
N LYS A 247 -1.27 10.67 -10.33
CA LYS A 247 -1.88 11.98 -10.05
C LYS A 247 -1.52 12.52 -8.66
N VAL A 248 -1.48 11.65 -7.64
CA VAL A 248 -0.96 12.01 -6.30
C VAL A 248 0.48 12.51 -6.42
N GLN A 249 1.36 11.76 -7.08
CA GLN A 249 2.75 12.18 -7.30
C GLN A 249 2.84 13.51 -8.06
N TYR A 250 2.01 13.71 -9.10
CA TYR A 250 1.95 14.97 -9.86
C TYR A 250 1.54 16.17 -9.00
N SER A 251 0.62 16.01 -8.04
CA SER A 251 0.24 17.10 -7.10
C SER A 251 1.39 17.60 -6.23
N PHE A 252 2.48 16.82 -6.09
CA PHE A 252 3.70 17.21 -5.39
C PHE A 252 4.71 18.00 -6.25
N GLY A 253 4.45 18.25 -7.54
CA GLY A 253 5.31 19.08 -8.38
C GLY A 253 5.57 20.49 -7.82
N ASN A 254 4.59 21.06 -7.11
CA ASN A 254 4.71 22.37 -6.43
C ASN A 254 5.09 22.25 -4.94
N PHE A 255 5.59 21.09 -4.48
CA PHE A 255 6.01 20.84 -3.10
C PHE A 255 7.28 19.95 -3.08
N PRO A 256 8.43 20.45 -3.56
CA PRO A 256 9.63 19.64 -3.81
C PRO A 256 10.26 19.01 -2.57
N GLN A 257 9.84 19.40 -1.36
CA GLN A 257 10.30 18.84 -0.09
C GLN A 257 9.77 17.42 0.21
N GLN A 258 8.87 16.89 -0.63
CA GLN A 258 8.31 15.54 -0.51
C GLN A 258 7.81 15.04 -1.86
N LEU A 259 8.16 13.82 -2.24
CA LEU A 259 7.59 13.14 -3.41
C LEU A 259 7.14 11.73 -3.00
N PRO A 260 5.84 11.40 -3.06
CA PRO A 260 5.36 10.05 -2.84
C PRO A 260 6.00 9.05 -3.82
N ALA A 261 6.29 7.85 -3.35
CA ALA A 261 7.02 6.84 -4.12
C ALA A 261 6.22 5.55 -4.25
N GLN A 262 6.01 5.10 -5.50
CA GLN A 262 5.44 3.79 -5.78
C GLN A 262 6.54 2.74 -5.74
N GLU A 263 6.38 1.71 -4.92
CA GLU A 263 7.37 0.64 -4.71
C GLU A 263 6.69 -0.73 -4.62
N ARG A 264 7.47 -1.81 -4.82
CA ARG A 264 7.03 -3.21 -4.68
C ARG A 264 5.70 -3.54 -5.38
N THR A 265 5.41 -2.84 -6.48
CA THR A 265 4.19 -3.00 -7.26
C THR A 265 4.28 -4.26 -8.11
N THR A 266 3.44 -5.25 -7.81
CA THR A 266 3.33 -6.55 -8.49
C THR A 266 1.94 -6.76 -9.11
N MET A 267 1.24 -5.65 -9.40
CA MET A 267 -0.07 -5.63 -10.08
C MET A 267 0.03 -6.22 -11.50
N LEU A 268 -0.68 -7.32 -11.73
CA LEU A 268 -0.75 -7.98 -13.04
C LEU A 268 -1.84 -7.39 -13.94
N ARG A 269 -2.76 -6.58 -13.38
CA ARG A 269 -3.91 -5.98 -14.07
C ARG A 269 -4.20 -4.56 -13.60
N LYS A 270 -5.05 -3.84 -14.33
CA LYS A 270 -5.57 -2.52 -13.95
C LYS A 270 -6.65 -2.71 -12.88
N PHE A 271 -6.46 -2.12 -11.71
CA PHE A 271 -7.47 -2.08 -10.66
C PHE A 271 -8.28 -0.79 -10.73
N TYR A 272 -9.57 -0.92 -11.00
CA TYR A 272 -10.56 0.16 -10.92
C TYR A 272 -11.48 -0.12 -9.72
N LEU A 273 -11.84 0.93 -8.97
CA LEU A 273 -12.58 0.80 -7.71
C LEU A 273 -14.11 0.72 -7.93
N PHE A 274 -14.57 1.25 -9.07
CA PHE A 274 -15.98 1.36 -9.48
C PHE A 274 -16.92 1.87 -8.36
N PRO A 275 -16.65 3.05 -7.76
CA PRO A 275 -17.47 3.59 -6.68
C PRO A 275 -18.96 3.69 -7.09
N GLY A 276 -19.83 3.09 -6.29
CA GLY A 276 -21.26 2.94 -6.57
C GLY A 276 -21.68 1.52 -6.99
N HIS A 277 -20.77 0.76 -7.61
CA HIS A 277 -20.93 -0.65 -7.99
C HIS A 277 -20.15 -1.57 -7.05
#